data_AF-A0A088CRU6-F1
#
_entry.id   AF-A0A088CRU6-F1
#
_cell.length_a   1.000
_cell.length_b   1.000
_cell.length_c   1.000
_cell.angle_alpha   90.00
_cell.angle_beta   90.00
_cell.angle_gamma   90.00
#
_symmetry.space_group_name_H-M   'P 1'
#
loop_
_entity.id
_entity.type
_entity.pdbx_description
1 polymer ?
#
loop_
_entity_poly.entity_id
_entity_poly.type
_entity_poly.pdbx_seq_one_letter_code
_entity_poly.pdbx_strand_id
1 'polypeptide(L)'
;MSKARSKRVELLDTLNSTTTVYSSIVEAARAIGCDPGTIRYAIKNLQENKISTLIKARYKLVTNGLEQVEAVEFNYFLKVEVLDTLTSESTVYHSISEAGRALGCATVYVWKAL
;
A
#
# COMPACT_ATOMS: atom_id res chain seq x y z
N MET A 1 34.16 1.38 -17.20
CA MET A 1 33.00 0.47 -17.36
C MET A 1 32.24 0.41 -16.04
N SER A 2 31.12 1.12 -15.92
CA SER A 2 30.27 1.06 -14.74
C SER A 2 29.53 -0.28 -14.72
N LYS A 3 29.83 -1.15 -13.75
CA LYS A 3 29.03 -2.36 -13.49
C LYS A 3 27.58 -1.90 -13.30
N ALA A 4 26.69 -2.23 -14.23
CA ALA A 4 25.26 -2.04 -14.06
C ALA A 4 24.85 -2.87 -12.84
N ARG A 5 24.71 -2.21 -11.68
CA ARG A 5 24.30 -2.85 -10.44
C ARG A 5 22.93 -3.45 -10.69
N SER A 6 22.84 -4.78 -10.70
CA SER A 6 21.56 -5.48 -10.76
C SER A 6 20.70 -4.98 -9.61
N LYS A 7 19.57 -4.34 -9.94
CA LYS A 7 18.60 -3.90 -8.94
C LYS A 7 17.94 -5.16 -8.38
N ARG A 8 18.22 -5.46 -7.10
CA ARG A 8 17.50 -6.47 -6.32
C ARG A 8 16.03 -6.07 -6.25
N VAL A 9 15.15 -7.07 -6.32
CA VAL A 9 13.69 -6.87 -6.32
C VAL A 9 13.11 -7.81 -5.28
N GLU A 10 12.27 -7.28 -4.42
CA GLU A 10 11.56 -8.06 -3.42
C GLU A 10 10.06 -8.05 -3.73
N LEU A 11 9.48 -9.24 -3.77
CA LEU A 11 8.06 -9.43 -4.09
C LEU A 11 7.37 -10.18 -2.96
N LEU A 12 6.28 -9.61 -2.47
CA LEU A 12 5.32 -10.26 -1.60
C LEU A 12 4.26 -10.93 -2.47
N ASP A 13 4.12 -12.24 -2.31
CA ASP A 13 2.97 -12.98 -2.81
C ASP A 13 1.79 -12.79 -1.86
N THR A 14 0.75 -12.08 -2.29
CA THR A 14 -0.41 -11.77 -1.45
C THR A 14 -1.31 -12.96 -1.19
N LEU A 15 -1.12 -14.08 -1.90
CA LEU A 15 -1.91 -15.30 -1.68
C LEU A 15 -1.37 -16.14 -0.53
N ASN A 16 -0.04 -16.19 -0.40
CA ASN A 16 0.64 -17.01 0.61
C ASN A 16 1.31 -16.16 1.71
N SER A 17 1.25 -14.83 1.60
CA SER A 17 1.96 -13.88 2.46
C SER A 17 3.48 -14.14 2.53
N THR A 18 4.06 -14.71 1.48
CA THR A 18 5.49 -15.03 1.40
C THR A 18 6.23 -13.97 0.61
N THR A 19 7.34 -13.49 1.16
CA THR A 19 8.21 -12.51 0.50
C THR A 19 9.44 -13.20 -0.07
N THR A 20 9.73 -12.96 -1.34
CA THR A 20 10.89 -13.52 -2.04
C THR A 20 11.76 -12.40 -2.60
N VAL A 21 13.05 -12.45 -2.29
CA VAL A 21 14.06 -11.51 -2.80
C VAL A 21 14.76 -12.12 -4.00
N TYR A 22 14.71 -11.42 -5.12
CA TYR A 22 15.37 -11.79 -6.38
C TYR A 22 16.59 -10.90 -6.61
N SER A 23 17.62 -11.47 -7.23
CA SER A 23 18.87 -10.76 -7.54
C SER A 23 18.71 -9.71 -8.64
N SER A 24 17.68 -9.85 -9.48
CA SER A 24 17.39 -8.95 -10.58
C SER A 24 15.91 -8.90 -10.96
N ILE A 25 15.51 -7.83 -11.66
CA ILE A 25 14.17 -7.69 -12.26
C ILE A 25 13.85 -8.84 -13.23
N VAL A 26 14.83 -9.29 -14.02
CA VAL A 26 14.62 -10.35 -15.02
C VAL A 26 14.34 -11.68 -14.34
N GLU A 27 15.06 -11.98 -13.27
CA GLU A 27 14.84 -13.18 -12.45
C GLU A 27 13.46 -13.16 -11.80
N ALA A 28 13.07 -12.04 -11.18
CA ALA A 28 11.75 -11.87 -10.59
C ALA A 28 10.63 -12.05 -11.63
N ALA A 29 10.78 -11.43 -12.81
CA ALA A 29 9.82 -11.52 -13.90
C ALA A 29 9.66 -12.96 -14.42
N ARG A 30 10.77 -13.69 -14.55
CA ARG A 30 10.76 -15.11 -14.92
C ARG A 30 10.06 -15.96 -13.85
N ALA A 31 10.33 -15.72 -12.58
CA ALA A 31 9.74 -16.48 -11.47
C ALA A 31 8.22 -16.31 -11.39
N ILE A 32 7.71 -15.10 -11.60
CA ILE A 32 6.26 -14.81 -11.53
C ILE A 32 5.54 -14.92 -12.89
N GLY A 33 6.29 -15.15 -13.97
CA GLY A 33 5.78 -15.27 -15.33
C GLY A 33 5.14 -13.98 -15.85
N CYS A 34 5.88 -12.86 -15.79
CA CYS A 34 5.49 -11.58 -16.39
C CYS A 34 6.63 -10.98 -17.23
N ASP A 35 6.35 -9.88 -17.92
CA ASP A 35 7.38 -9.12 -18.64
C ASP A 35 8.23 -8.29 -17.64
N PRO A 36 9.57 -8.22 -17.80
CA PRO A 36 10.43 -7.37 -16.97
C PRO A 36 10.02 -5.89 -16.95
N GLY A 37 9.41 -5.39 -18.03
CA GLY A 37 8.86 -4.05 -18.14
C GLY A 37 7.72 -3.79 -17.17
N THR A 38 6.88 -4.80 -16.88
CA THR A 38 5.81 -4.69 -15.86
C THR A 38 6.39 -4.40 -14.48
N ILE A 39 7.45 -5.12 -14.10
CA ILE A 39 8.14 -4.89 -12.83
C ILE A 39 8.81 -3.51 -12.82
N ARG A 40 9.45 -3.09 -13.93
CA ARG A 40 10.04 -1.74 -14.02
C ARG A 40 9.00 -0.65 -13.86
N TYR A 41 7.83 -0.79 -14.50
CA TYR A 41 6.73 0.15 -14.38
C TYR A 41 6.22 0.21 -12.94
N ALA A 42 6.01 -0.95 -12.30
CA ALA A 42 5.56 -1.01 -10.92
C ALA A 42 6.60 -0.41 -9.95
N ILE A 43 7.91 -0.63 -10.17
CA ILE A 43 8.98 0.03 -9.39
C ILE A 43 8.93 1.54 -9.59
N LYS A 44 8.83 2.02 -10.83
CA LYS A 44 8.75 3.45 -11.14
C LYS A 44 7.55 4.10 -10.46
N ASN A 45 6.37 3.46 -10.56
CA ASN A 45 5.14 3.93 -9.95
C ASN A 45 5.24 3.97 -8.41
N LEU A 46 5.89 2.97 -7.81
CA LEU A 46 6.15 2.94 -6.38
C LEU A 46 7.15 4.02 -5.93
N GLN A 47 8.16 4.32 -6.75
CA GLN A 47 9.16 5.34 -6.43
C GLN A 47 8.62 6.76 -6.59
N GLU A 48 7.91 7.03 -7.68
CA GLU A 48 7.42 8.37 -8.04
C GLU A 48 6.11 8.72 -7.32
N ASN A 49 5.17 7.77 -7.27
CA ASN A 49 3.82 8.03 -6.78
C ASN A 49 3.55 7.38 -5.41
N LYS A 50 4.49 6.61 -4.86
CA LYS A 50 4.33 5.83 -3.62
C LYS A 50 3.15 4.84 -3.68
N ILE A 51 2.71 4.48 -4.88
CA ILE A 51 1.62 3.54 -5.12
C ILE A 51 2.21 2.17 -5.44
N SER A 52 1.92 1.18 -4.59
CA SER A 52 2.25 -0.22 -4.87
C SER A 52 1.16 -0.83 -5.77
N THR A 53 1.52 -1.15 -7.02
CA THR A 53 0.62 -1.81 -7.97
C THR A 53 0.75 -3.33 -7.86
N LEU A 54 -0.37 -4.04 -7.89
CA LEU A 54 -0.36 -5.50 -7.96
C LEU A 54 0.09 -5.96 -9.35
N ILE A 55 1.17 -6.74 -9.39
CA ILE A 55 1.66 -7.42 -10.58
C ILE A 55 0.93 -8.76 -10.68
N LYS A 56 0.29 -9.03 -11.83
CA LYS A 56 -0.54 -10.22 -12.06
C LYS A 56 -1.63 -10.45 -10.99
N ALA A 57 -2.18 -9.36 -10.44
CA ALA A 57 -3.20 -9.39 -9.39
C ALA A 57 -2.81 -10.21 -8.13
N ARG A 58 -1.51 -10.46 -7.91
CA ARG A 58 -1.02 -11.36 -6.86
C ARG A 58 0.28 -10.91 -6.20
N TYR A 59 1.18 -10.30 -6.95
CA TYR A 59 2.51 -9.96 -6.44
C TYR A 59 2.58 -8.46 -6.16
N LYS A 60 3.07 -8.10 -4.97
CA LYS A 60 3.29 -6.72 -4.54
C LYS A 60 4.79 -6.47 -4.42
N LEU A 61 5.28 -5.33 -4.91
CA LEU A 61 6.66 -4.92 -4.65
C LEU A 61 6.81 -4.50 -3.19
N VAL A 62 7.79 -5.10 -2.51
CA VAL A 62 8.22 -4.73 -1.16
C VAL A 62 9.55 -4.01 -1.31
N THR A 63 9.68 -2.87 -0.65
CA THR A 63 10.90 -2.06 -0.69
C THR A 63 11.48 -2.01 0.70
N ASN A 64 12.16 -3.07 1.16
CA ASN A 64 12.89 -3.07 2.44
C ASN A 64 14.10 -2.08 2.50
N GLY A 65 14.12 -1.04 1.66
CA GLY A 65 15.13 0.03 1.64
C GLY A 65 14.64 1.38 1.10
N LEU A 66 13.33 1.57 0.95
CA LEU A 66 12.70 2.89 0.84
C LEU A 66 11.65 2.88 1.94
N GLU A 67 11.96 3.60 3.03
CA GLU A 67 11.18 3.74 4.26
C GLU A 67 9.88 2.94 4.29
N GLN A 68 9.91 1.89 5.12
CA GLN A 68 8.74 1.14 5.54
C GLN A 68 7.61 2.12 5.87
N VAL A 69 6.57 2.14 5.04
CA VAL A 69 5.24 2.21 5.62
C VAL A 69 4.94 0.75 5.89
N GLU A 70 5.05 0.37 7.16
CA GLU A 70 4.56 -0.92 7.65
C GLU A 70 3.23 -1.19 6.94
N ALA A 71 3.06 -2.43 6.48
CA ALA A 71 1.72 -2.90 6.23
C ALA A 71 1.03 -2.88 7.60
N VAL A 72 0.43 -1.73 7.94
CA VAL A 72 -0.67 -1.68 8.88
C VAL A 72 -1.63 -2.69 8.28
N GLU A 73 -1.80 -3.83 8.94
CA GLU A 73 -2.98 -4.63 8.75
C GLU A 73 -4.13 -3.63 8.85
N PHE A 74 -4.71 -3.26 7.71
CA PHE A 74 -5.94 -2.49 7.70
C PHE A 74 -6.96 -3.44 8.30
N ASN A 75 -7.04 -3.40 9.62
CA ASN A 75 -8.15 -3.90 10.35
C ASN A 75 -9.32 -3.05 9.83
N TYR A 76 -10.09 -3.60 8.89
CA TYR A 76 -11.24 -2.96 8.24
C TYR A 76 -12.36 -2.58 9.25
N PHE A 77 -12.06 -2.63 10.55
CA PHE A 77 -12.91 -2.36 11.69
C PHE A 77 -12.39 -1.21 12.57
N LEU A 78 -11.58 -0.29 12.03
CA LEU A 78 -11.26 0.95 12.74
C LEU A 78 -12.53 1.77 12.90
N LYS A 79 -13.10 1.70 14.11
CA LYS A 79 -14.18 2.57 14.52
C LYS A 79 -13.70 4.02 14.53
N VAL A 80 -14.57 4.92 14.10
CA VAL A 80 -14.28 6.35 13.99
C VAL A 80 -15.12 7.08 15.01
N GLU A 81 -14.48 7.79 15.95
CA GLU A 81 -15.15 8.71 16.85
C GLU A 81 -15.23 10.10 16.20
N VAL A 82 -16.43 10.64 16.12
CA VAL A 82 -16.70 12.01 15.66
C VAL A 82 -17.10 12.83 16.87
N LEU A 83 -16.33 13.89 17.15
CA LEU A 83 -16.65 14.89 18.17
C LEU A 83 -17.35 16.08 17.52
N ASP A 84 -18.55 16.41 17.99
CA ASP A 84 -19.20 17.67 17.67
C ASP A 84 -18.55 18.79 18.51
N THR A 85 -17.88 19.74 17.85
CA THR A 85 -17.20 20.84 18.54
C THR A 85 -18.14 21.90 19.12
N LEU A 86 -19.41 21.91 18.73
CA LEU A 86 -20.43 22.83 19.24
C LEU A 86 -21.09 22.29 20.50
N THR A 87 -21.36 20.97 20.56
CA THR A 87 -22.05 20.32 21.69
C THR A 87 -21.11 19.55 22.63
N SER A 88 -19.85 19.31 22.22
CA SER A 88 -18.89 18.44 22.89
C SER A 88 -19.35 16.99 23.05
N GLU A 89 -20.35 16.57 22.28
CA GLU A 89 -20.82 15.18 22.23
C GLU A 89 -20.01 14.37 21.24
N SER A 90 -19.67 13.13 21.59
CA SER A 90 -18.96 12.23 20.69
C SER A 90 -19.82 11.04 20.28
N THR A 91 -19.72 10.66 19.00
CA THR A 91 -20.44 9.52 18.41
C THR A 91 -19.46 8.60 17.71
N VAL A 92 -19.54 7.30 17.98
CA VAL A 92 -18.64 6.29 17.42
C VAL A 92 -19.33 5.54 16.28
N TYR A 93 -18.70 5.52 15.11
CA TYR A 93 -19.15 4.83 13.90
C TYR A 93 -18.25 3.63 13.59
N HIS A 94 -18.77 2.63 12.86
CA HIS A 94 -18.01 1.44 12.49
C HIS A 94 -17.02 1.67 11.34
N SER A 95 -17.15 2.78 10.61
CA SER A 95 -16.23 3.16 9.53
C SER A 95 -16.29 4.65 9.22
N ILE A 96 -15.26 5.16 8.52
CA ILE A 96 -15.23 6.54 8.02
C ILE A 96 -16.34 6.82 7.00
N SER A 97 -16.77 5.81 6.24
CA SER A 97 -17.86 5.95 5.27
C SER A 97 -19.22 6.10 5.95
N GLU A 98 -19.42 5.41 7.07
CA GLU A 98 -20.62 5.55 7.88
C GLU A 98 -20.68 6.93 8.55
N ALA A 99 -19.57 7.37 9.14
CA ALA A 99 -19.43 8.71 9.69
C ALA A 99 -19.69 9.79 8.64
N GLY A 100 -19.10 9.67 7.44
CA GLY A 100 -19.31 10.61 6.34
C GLY A 100 -20.78 10.68 5.88
N ARG A 101 -21.48 9.54 5.81
CA ARG A 101 -22.92 9.50 5.51
C ARG A 101 -23.76 10.20 6.58
N ALA A 102 -23.47 9.95 7.85
CA ALA A 102 -24.18 10.58 8.96
C ALA A 102 -23.97 12.11 8.98
N LEU A 103 -22.77 12.57 8.63
CA LEU A 103 -22.41 13.99 8.56
C LEU A 103 -22.72 14.65 7.21
N GLY A 104 -23.26 13.91 6.23
CA GLY A 104 -23.56 14.43 4.89
C GLY A 104 -22.32 14.86 4.09
N CYS A 105 -21.13 14.37 4.45
CA CYS A 105 -19.86 14.74 3.83
C CYS A 105 -19.30 13.58 3.00
N ALA A 106 -18.79 13.87 1.79
CA ALA A 106 -18.00 12.91 1.03
C ALA A 106 -16.73 12.57 1.82
N THR A 107 -16.33 11.29 1.80
CA THR A 107 -15.38 10.53 2.64
C THR A 107 -13.95 11.09 2.80
N VAL A 108 -13.68 12.36 2.46
CA VAL A 108 -12.35 12.93 2.23
C VAL A 108 -11.95 13.98 3.27
N TYR A 109 -12.83 14.36 4.22
CA TYR A 109 -12.52 15.49 5.09
C TYR A 109 -12.12 15.10 6.53
N VAL A 110 -10.80 15.21 6.73
CA VAL A 110 -10.09 15.59 7.96
C VAL A 110 -9.91 14.52 9.04
N TRP A 111 -8.70 13.94 9.06
CA TRP A 111 -8.12 13.33 10.26
C TRP A 111 -7.25 14.34 11.01
N LYS A 112 -7.29 14.34 12.33
CA LYS A 112 -6.21 14.86 13.18
C LYS A 112 -5.92 13.76 14.20
N ALA A 113 -4.80 13.06 14.00
CA ALA A 113 -4.31 12.11 14.99
C ALA A 113 -3.88 12.90 16.24
N LEU A 114 -4.42 12.53 17.40
CA LEU A 114 -3.90 12.93 18.71
C LEU A 114 -2.85 11.91 19.16
#